data_AF-A0A3B8UGM2-F1
#
_entry.id   AF-A0A3B8UGM2-F1
#
_cell.length_a   1.000
_cell.length_b   1.000
_cell.length_c   1.000
_cell.angle_alpha   90.00
_cell.angle_beta   90.00
_cell.angle_gamma   90.00
#
_symmetry.space_group_name_H-M   'P 1'
#
loop_
_entity.id
_entity.type
_entity.pdbx_description
1 polymer ?
#
loop_
_entity_poly.entity_id
_entity_poly.type
_entity_poly.pdbx_seq_one_letter_code
_entity_poly.pdbx_strand_id
1 'polypeptide(L)'
;MKILVMNGPNINFLGIREKGIYGTDNYETLVTMIENKAKELGVEVEVFQSNHEGAVIDKIQEAYYTDVDGIVINPGAFTHYSYAVRDALASVASIPKID
;
A
#
# COMPACT_ATOMS: atom_id res chain seq x y z
N MET A 1 -10.06 -1.41 -14.42
CA MET A 1 -9.38 -0.52 -13.47
C MET A 1 -8.52 -1.38 -12.55
N LYS A 2 -7.25 -1.03 -12.40
CA LYS A 2 -6.27 -1.72 -11.56
C LYS A 2 -5.74 -0.78 -10.49
N ILE A 3 -5.90 -1.17 -9.22
CA ILE A 3 -5.46 -0.40 -8.05
C ILE A 3 -4.31 -1.13 -7.37
N LEU A 4 -3.26 -0.40 -7.02
CA LEU A 4 -2.18 -0.89 -6.18
C LEU A 4 -2.38 -0.36 -4.76
N VAL A 5 -2.56 -1.25 -3.79
CA VAL A 5 -2.59 -0.89 -2.36
C VAL A 5 -1.25 -1.24 -1.72
N MET A 6 -0.60 -0.25 -1.12
CA MET A 6 0.75 -0.38 -0.57
C MET A 6 0.76 -0.12 0.94
N ASN A 7 1.41 -1.01 1.69
CA ASN A 7 1.62 -0.87 3.13
C ASN A 7 3.12 -0.84 3.46
N GLY A 8 3.53 0.15 4.24
CA GLY A 8 4.90 0.36 4.66
C GLY A 8 5.35 -0.57 5.79
N PRO A 9 6.42 -0.18 6.52
CA PRO A 9 7.09 -1.05 7.45
C PRO A 9 6.22 -1.33 8.68
N ASN A 10 6.33 -2.56 9.18
CA ASN A 10 5.65 -3.10 10.35
C ASN A 10 4.12 -3.26 10.23
N ILE A 11 3.48 -2.84 9.13
CA ILE A 11 2.03 -3.01 8.95
C ILE A 11 1.65 -4.50 8.84
N ASN A 12 2.58 -5.36 8.42
CA ASN A 12 2.41 -6.81 8.48
C ASN A 12 2.21 -7.37 9.90
N PHE A 13 2.47 -6.58 10.95
CA PHE A 13 2.28 -6.96 12.35
C PHE A 13 0.94 -6.49 12.96
N LEU A 14 0.00 -5.97 12.15
CA LEU A 14 -1.38 -5.72 12.58
C LEU A 14 -1.98 -6.95 13.29
N GLY A 15 -2.71 -6.74 14.39
CA GLY A 15 -3.36 -7.78 15.18
C GLY A 15 -2.42 -8.66 16.04
N ILE A 16 -1.11 -8.62 15.80
CA ILE A 16 -0.10 -9.39 16.56
C ILE A 16 0.46 -8.54 17.73
N ARG A 17 0.60 -7.23 17.53
CA ARG A 17 1.01 -6.26 18.57
C ARG A 17 -0.18 -5.39 19.00
N GLU A 18 -0.19 -4.98 20.27
CA GLU A 18 -1.06 -3.92 20.79
C GLU A 18 -2.55 -4.06 20.41
N LYS A 19 -3.15 -5.23 20.68
CA LYS A 19 -4.57 -5.54 20.40
C LYS A 19 -5.57 -4.51 20.93
N GLY A 20 -5.20 -3.76 21.98
CA GLY A 20 -6.02 -2.68 22.54
C GLY A 20 -6.03 -1.39 21.71
N ILE A 21 -5.11 -1.21 20.76
CA ILE A 21 -4.98 -0.02 19.91
C ILE A 21 -5.43 -0.33 18.47
N TYR A 22 -5.08 -1.49 17.91
CA TYR A 22 -5.29 -1.82 16.49
C TYR A 22 -6.39 -2.86 16.22
N GLY A 23 -7.08 -3.36 17.24
CA GLY A 23 -8.10 -4.41 17.10
C GLY A 23 -7.53 -5.83 17.01
N THR A 24 -8.41 -6.81 16.78
CA THR A 24 -8.03 -8.24 16.62
C THR A 24 -7.73 -8.63 15.19
N ASP A 25 -8.09 -7.78 14.24
CA ASP A 25 -7.91 -8.04 12.82
C ASP A 25 -6.44 -7.93 12.46
N ASN A 26 -5.94 -8.93 11.74
CA ASN A 26 -4.55 -9.01 11.35
C ASN A 26 -4.36 -8.50 9.91
N TYR A 27 -3.11 -8.49 9.46
CA TYR A 27 -2.80 -8.04 8.09
C TYR A 27 -3.53 -8.87 7.01
N GLU A 28 -3.72 -10.17 7.23
CA GLU A 28 -4.46 -11.05 6.31
C GLU A 28 -5.95 -10.67 6.24
N THR A 29 -6.55 -10.26 7.36
CA THR A 29 -7.92 -9.72 7.40
C THR A 29 -8.03 -8.43 6.57
N LEU A 30 -7.05 -7.52 6.69
CA LEU A 30 -7.00 -6.30 5.88
C LEU A 30 -6.92 -6.61 4.39
N VAL A 31 -6.02 -7.51 3.98
CA VAL A 31 -5.87 -7.95 2.58
C VAL A 31 -7.19 -8.53 2.07
N THR A 32 -7.78 -9.45 2.82
CA THR A 32 -9.05 -10.09 2.45
C THR A 32 -10.19 -9.06 2.31
N MET A 33 -10.26 -8.07 3.19
CA MET A 33 -11.26 -7.00 3.13
C MET A 33 -11.11 -6.17 1.85
N ILE A 34 -9.87 -5.82 1.48
CA ILE A 34 -9.57 -5.05 0.27
C ILE A 34 -9.91 -5.86 -0.98
N GLU A 35 -9.49 -7.12 -1.04
CA GLU A 35 -9.75 -8.02 -2.18
C GLU A 35 -11.25 -8.27 -2.38
N ASN A 36 -11.99 -8.52 -1.30
CA ASN A 36 -13.44 -8.66 -1.36
C ASN A 36 -14.09 -7.37 -1.86
N LYS A 37 -13.64 -6.21 -1.38
CA LYS A 37 -14.21 -4.93 -1.83
C LYS A 37 -13.91 -4.65 -3.31
N ALA A 38 -12.69 -4.93 -3.76
CA ALA A 38 -12.32 -4.80 -5.16
C ALA A 38 -13.17 -5.72 -6.04
N LYS A 39 -13.39 -6.97 -5.62
CA LYS A 39 -14.25 -7.94 -6.31
C LYS A 39 -15.70 -7.46 -6.42
N GLU A 40 -16.27 -6.94 -5.33
CA GLU A 40 -17.63 -6.35 -5.34
C GLU A 40 -17.77 -5.21 -6.35
N LEU A 41 -16.71 -4.43 -6.54
CA LEU A 41 -16.68 -3.28 -7.43
C LEU A 41 -16.23 -3.63 -8.86
N GLY A 42 -15.84 -4.88 -9.13
CA GLY A 42 -15.30 -5.29 -10.44
C GLY A 42 -13.93 -4.67 -10.77
N VAL A 43 -13.12 -4.40 -9.74
CA VAL A 43 -11.80 -3.75 -9.83
C VAL A 43 -10.71 -4.79 -9.59
N GLU A 44 -9.63 -4.73 -10.37
CA GLU A 44 -8.42 -5.51 -10.10
C GLU A 44 -7.62 -4.82 -9.00
N VAL A 45 -7.13 -5.58 -8.01
CA VAL A 45 -6.32 -5.03 -6.92
C VAL A 45 -5.08 -5.88 -6.69
N GLU A 46 -3.94 -5.21 -6.52
CA GLU A 46 -2.72 -5.81 -5.98
C GLU A 46 -2.46 -5.20 -4.60
N VAL A 47 -2.22 -6.04 -3.58
CA VAL A 47 -1.84 -5.59 -2.25
C VAL A 47 -0.37 -5.92 -1.99
N PHE A 48 0.43 -4.90 -1.75
CA PHE A 48 1.87 -5.00 -1.52
C PHE A 48 2.23 -4.48 -0.12
N GLN A 49 3.15 -5.17 0.56
CA GLN A 49 3.72 -4.70 1.82
C GLN A 49 5.23 -4.92 1.83
N SER A 50 5.97 -3.95 2.37
CA SER A 50 7.40 -4.14 2.62
C SER A 50 7.91 -3.31 3.79
N ASN A 51 8.90 -3.88 4.48
CA ASN A 51 9.69 -3.18 5.50
C ASN A 51 10.86 -2.39 4.91
N HIS A 52 11.15 -2.59 3.63
CA HIS A 52 12.30 -2.01 2.97
C HIS A 52 11.87 -0.82 2.12
N GLU A 53 12.42 0.36 2.41
CA GLU A 53 12.15 1.61 1.69
C GLU A 53 12.39 1.45 0.18
N GLY A 54 13.51 0.83 -0.20
CA GLY A 54 13.85 0.55 -1.60
C GLY A 54 12.79 -0.29 -2.32
N ALA A 55 12.25 -1.32 -1.67
CA ALA A 55 11.22 -2.16 -2.29
C ALA A 55 9.89 -1.42 -2.48
N VAL A 56 9.55 -0.47 -1.59
CA VAL A 56 8.40 0.43 -1.78
C VAL A 56 8.63 1.32 -2.99
N ILE A 57 9.83 1.89 -3.13
CA ILE A 57 10.22 2.73 -4.28
C ILE A 57 10.16 1.92 -5.58
N ASP A 58 10.75 0.72 -5.60
CA ASP A 58 10.77 -0.16 -6.76
C ASP A 58 9.34 -0.50 -7.21
N LYS A 59 8.44 -0.80 -6.26
CA LYS A 59 7.03 -1.08 -6.56
C LYS A 59 6.29 0.14 -7.12
N ILE A 60 6.58 1.36 -6.62
CA ILE A 60 6.05 2.60 -7.19
C ILE A 60 6.52 2.78 -8.65
N GLN A 61 7.80 2.52 -8.93
CA GLN A 61 8.34 2.62 -10.28
C GLN A 61 7.77 1.55 -11.22
N GLU A 62 7.57 0.32 -10.73
CA GLU A 62 6.91 -0.76 -11.47
C GLU A 62 5.47 -0.38 -11.87
N ALA A 63 4.74 0.33 -11.01
CA ALA A 63 3.38 0.78 -11.28
C ALA A 63 3.27 1.67 -12.54
N TYR A 64 4.34 2.41 -12.87
CA TYR A 64 4.42 3.21 -14.11
C TYR A 64 4.38 2.35 -15.39
N TYR A 65 4.88 1.12 -15.33
CA TYR A 65 4.99 0.22 -16.49
C TYR A 65 3.88 -0.83 -16.57
N THR A 66 3.05 -0.95 -15.53
CA THR A 66 2.10 -2.07 -15.37
C THR A 66 0.63 -1.64 -15.39
N ASP A 67 0.35 -0.51 -16.04
CA ASP A 67 -0.99 0.06 -16.24
C ASP A 67 -1.82 0.16 -14.94
N VAL A 68 -1.19 0.58 -13.85
CA VAL A 68 -1.88 0.87 -12.59
C VAL A 68 -2.63 2.20 -12.72
N ASP A 69 -3.95 2.17 -12.50
CA ASP A 69 -4.84 3.33 -12.60
C ASP A 69 -4.85 4.19 -11.33
N GLY A 70 -4.40 3.66 -10.19
CA GLY A 70 -4.37 4.39 -8.93
C GLY A 70 -3.59 3.68 -7.83
N ILE A 71 -3.02 4.47 -6.91
CA ILE A 71 -2.27 3.98 -5.74
C ILE A 71 -3.00 4.41 -4.46
N VAL A 72 -3.22 3.46 -3.56
CA VAL A 72 -3.57 3.73 -2.15
C VAL A 72 -2.38 3.33 -1.32
N ILE A 73 -1.83 4.22 -0.50
CA ILE A 73 -0.60 3.93 0.24
C ILE A 73 -0.73 4.32 1.71
N ASN A 74 -0.40 3.40 2.61
CA ASN A 74 -0.07 3.71 3.99
C ASN A 74 1.45 3.52 4.17
N PRO A 75 2.27 4.58 4.13
CA PRO A 75 3.72 4.43 4.23
C PRO A 75 4.22 4.03 5.63
N GLY A 76 3.34 3.90 6.63
CA GLY A 76 3.71 3.61 8.01
C GLY A 76 4.71 4.64 8.54
N ALA A 77 5.80 4.16 9.17
CA ALA A 77 6.83 5.06 9.70
C ALA A 77 7.49 5.93 8.62
N PHE A 78 7.53 5.49 7.35
CA PHE A 78 8.14 6.26 6.26
C PHE A 78 7.44 7.60 6.02
N THR A 79 6.17 7.75 6.40
CA THR A 79 5.42 9.01 6.31
C THR A 79 6.16 10.18 6.98
N HIS A 80 6.96 9.91 8.02
CA HIS A 80 7.58 10.95 8.83
C HIS A 80 8.98 11.38 8.37
N TYR A 81 9.63 10.61 7.50
CA TYR A 81 11.03 10.87 7.17
C TYR A 81 11.48 10.48 5.76
N SER A 82 10.71 9.67 5.03
CA SER A 82 11.13 9.20 3.71
C SER A 82 10.84 10.23 2.62
N TYR A 83 11.80 11.12 2.39
CA TYR A 83 11.81 11.94 1.18
C TYR A 83 11.94 11.09 -0.09
N ALA A 84 12.59 9.91 -0.01
CA ALA A 84 12.77 9.04 -1.16
C ALA A 84 11.44 8.42 -1.64
N VAL A 85 10.57 7.93 -0.74
CA VAL A 85 9.23 7.44 -1.09
C VAL A 85 8.36 8.59 -1.62
N ARG A 86 8.45 9.77 -1.01
CA ARG A 86 7.76 10.97 -1.49
C ARG A 86 8.14 11.30 -2.94
N ASP A 87 9.44 11.34 -3.24
CA ASP A 87 9.92 11.68 -4.59
C ASP A 87 9.58 10.59 -5.60
N ALA A 88 9.57 9.32 -5.19
CA ALA A 88 9.09 8.21 -6.02
C ALA A 88 7.61 8.41 -6.39
N LEU A 89 6.73 8.74 -5.43
CA LEU A 89 5.31 9.02 -5.70
C LEU A 89 5.12 10.25 -6.60
N ALA A 90 5.97 11.27 -6.45
CA ALA A 90 5.95 12.45 -7.31
C ALA A 90 6.37 12.12 -8.76
N SER A 91 7.28 11.16 -8.95
CA SER A 91 7.78 10.77 -10.27
C SER A 91 6.71 10.11 -11.15
N VAL A 92 5.74 9.42 -10.55
CA VAL A 92 4.59 8.82 -11.25
C VAL A 92 3.39 9.76 -11.28
N ALA A 93 3.60 11.03 -11.62
CA ALA A 93 2.62 12.12 -11.50
C ALA A 93 1.26 11.84 -12.17
N SER A 94 1.22 11.05 -13.24
CA SER A 94 0.01 10.70 -13.99
C SER A 94 -0.92 9.72 -13.25
N ILE A 95 -0.42 8.99 -12.25
CA ILE A 95 -1.21 8.05 -11.45
C ILE A 95 -1.79 8.81 -10.25
N PRO A 96 -3.11 8.86 -10.03
CA PRO A 96 -3.72 9.39 -8.82
C PRO A 96 -3.28 8.60 -7.57
N LYS A 97 -3.06 9.30 -6.45
CA LYS A 97 -2.66 8.68 -5.17
C LYS A 97 -3.56 9.15 -4.03
N ILE A 98 -3.81 8.26 -3.07
CA ILE A 98 -4.42 8.56 -1.77
C ILE A 98 -3.50 8.01 -0.68
N ASP A 99 -3.16 8.85 0.28
CA ASP A 99 -2.44 8.53 1.53
C ASP A 99 -3.36 8.50 2.76
#